data_AF-A0A353NEY9-F1
#
_entry.id   AF-A0A353NEY9-F1
#
_cell.length_a   1.000
_cell.length_b   1.000
_cell.length_c   1.000
_cell.angle_alpha   90.00
_cell.angle_beta   90.00
_cell.angle_gamma   90.00
#
_symmetry.space_group_name_H-M   'P 1'
#
loop_
_entity.id
_entity.type
_entity.pdbx_description
1 polymer ?
#
loop_
_entity_poly.entity_id
_entity_poly.type
_entity_poly.pdbx_seq_one_letter_code
_entity_poly.pdbx_strand_id
1 'polypeptide(L)' 'MAHTCKNCGAVADDPGHLCNPTLEELSCSYCGAKDVGATHVCKAKLEAMKYSCQSCGRVAAESDELCKPAEIT' A
#
# COMPACT_ATOMS: atom_id res chain seq x y z
N MET A 1 -9.45 -5.73 -8.03
CA MET A 1 -8.91 -7.01 -7.51
C MET A 1 -7.40 -6.98 -7.33
N ALA A 2 -6.92 -7.63 -6.27
CA ALA A 2 -5.54 -8.10 -6.20
C ALA A 2 -5.50 -9.60 -5.94
N HIS A 3 -4.31 -10.15 -6.03
CA HIS A 3 -4.04 -11.57 -5.96
C HIS A 3 -3.06 -11.85 -4.84
N THR A 4 -3.24 -12.98 -4.15
CA THR A 4 -2.33 -13.43 -3.10
C THR A 4 -1.65 -14.73 -3.53
N CYS A 5 -0.36 -14.89 -3.27
CA CYS A 5 0.33 -16.13 -3.52
C CYS A 5 0.02 -17.13 -2.41
N LYS A 6 -0.58 -18.27 -2.76
CA LYS A 6 -0.91 -19.32 -1.79
C LYS A 6 0.32 -19.94 -1.11
N ASN A 7 1.49 -19.85 -1.74
CA ASN A 7 2.71 -20.48 -1.26
C ASN A 7 3.49 -19.62 -0.24
N CYS A 8 3.49 -18.30 -0.43
CA CYS A 8 4.30 -17.38 0.38
C CYS A 8 3.53 -16.18 0.95
N GLY A 9 2.27 -15.98 0.60
CA GLY A 9 1.43 -14.88 1.10
C GLY A 9 1.69 -13.51 0.45
N ALA A 10 2.56 -13.43 -0.57
CA ALA A 10 2.81 -12.18 -1.29
C ALA A 10 1.56 -11.71 -2.04
N VAL A 11 1.34 -10.39 -2.13
CA VAL A 11 0.14 -9.80 -2.73
C VAL A 11 0.54 -8.93 -3.94
N ALA A 12 -0.18 -9.04 -5.06
CA ALA A 12 0.08 -8.28 -6.27
C ALA A 12 -1.20 -7.99 -7.06
N ASP A 13 -1.22 -6.90 -7.83
CA ASP A 13 -2.36 -6.57 -8.70
C ASP A 13 -2.45 -7.48 -9.93
N ASP A 14 -1.33 -8.00 -10.41
CA ASP A 14 -1.26 -8.93 -11.54
C ASP A 14 -0.87 -10.34 -11.06
N PRO A 15 -1.62 -11.38 -11.45
CA PRO A 15 -1.37 -12.74 -10.99
C PRO A 15 -0.09 -13.34 -11.58
N GLY A 16 0.41 -12.82 -12.71
CA GLY A 16 1.66 -13.24 -13.35
C GLY A 16 2.91 -12.88 -12.55
N HIS A 17 2.81 -11.98 -11.56
CA HIS A 17 3.89 -11.67 -10.62
C HIS A 17 3.95 -12.65 -9.43
N LEU A 18 3.05 -13.63 -9.36
CA LEU A 18 2.94 -14.57 -8.24
C LEU A 18 3.17 -16.00 -8.69
N CYS A 19 3.87 -16.79 -7.87
CA CYS A 19 4.16 -18.19 -8.19
C CYS A 19 2.90 -19.09 -8.20
N ASN A 20 1.90 -18.74 -7.38
CA ASN A 20 0.63 -19.47 -7.28
C ASN A 20 -0.49 -18.53 -6.83
N PRO A 21 -1.05 -17.73 -7.76
CA PRO A 21 -2.01 -16.67 -7.45
C PRO A 21 -3.41 -17.22 -7.10
N THR A 22 -4.02 -16.64 -6.07
CA THR A 22 -5.45 -16.74 -5.79
C THR A 22 -6.10 -15.37 -5.96
N LEU A 23 -7.33 -15.32 -6.47
CA LEU A 23 -8.15 -14.12 -6.49
C LEU A 23 -8.64 -13.83 -5.07
N GLU A 24 -8.27 -12.67 -4.52
CA GLU A 24 -8.81 -12.20 -3.24
C GLU A 24 -9.34 -10.76 -3.37
N GLU A 25 -10.56 -10.55 -2.87
CA GLU A 25 -11.12 -9.22 -2.76
C GLU A 25 -10.46 -8.50 -1.58
N LEU A 26 -9.45 -7.69 -1.87
CA LEU A 26 -8.88 -6.82 -0.84
C LEU A 26 -9.85 -5.71 -0.51
N SER A 27 -9.98 -5.45 0.80
CA SER A 27 -10.73 -4.33 1.33
C SER A 27 -9.78 -3.36 2.01
N CYS A 28 -9.92 -2.08 1.71
CA CYS A 28 -9.12 -1.03 2.30
C CYS A 28 -9.64 -0.73 3.70
N SER A 29 -8.89 -1.08 4.75
CA SER A 29 -9.26 -0.78 6.13
C SER A 29 -9.30 0.73 6.45
N TYR A 30 -8.75 1.57 5.57
CA TYR A 30 -8.71 3.03 5.76
C TYR A 30 -9.97 3.73 5.25
N CYS A 31 -10.44 3.42 4.04
CA CYS A 31 -11.62 4.06 3.44
C CYS A 31 -12.85 3.14 3.36
N GLY A 32 -12.71 1.85 3.70
CA GLY A 32 -13.78 0.86 3.63
C GLY A 32 -14.11 0.36 2.22
N ALA A 33 -13.35 0.78 1.19
CA ALA A 33 -13.55 0.31 -0.17
C ALA A 33 -13.28 -1.20 -0.27
N LYS A 34 -14.15 -1.92 -0.96
CA LYS A 34 -14.00 -3.35 -1.28
C LYS A 34 -13.53 -3.51 -2.72
N ASP A 35 -12.98 -4.68 -3.03
CA ASP A 35 -12.41 -5.01 -4.34
C ASP A 35 -11.30 -4.03 -4.80
N VAL A 36 -10.46 -3.60 -3.86
CA VAL A 36 -9.35 -2.72 -4.20
C VAL A 36 -8.13 -3.52 -4.70
N GLY A 37 -7.26 -2.86 -5.46
CA GLY A 37 -5.95 -3.42 -5.83
C GLY A 37 -4.99 -3.49 -4.64
N ALA A 38 -3.93 -4.28 -4.74
CA ALA A 38 -2.87 -4.41 -3.74
C ALA A 38 -2.12 -3.07 -3.56
N THR A 39 -2.05 -2.27 -4.63
CA THR A 39 -1.45 -0.93 -4.64
C THR A 39 -2.45 0.19 -4.39
N HIS A 40 -3.67 -0.12 -3.95
CA HIS A 40 -4.68 0.89 -3.69
C HIS A 40 -4.25 1.87 -2.59
N VAL A 41 -4.13 3.14 -2.96
CA VAL A 41 -3.95 4.26 -2.03
C VAL A 41 -5.20 5.13 -2.10
N CYS A 42 -6.04 5.07 -1.06
CA CYS A 42 -7.21 5.92 -0.97
C CYS A 42 -6.82 7.38 -0.69
N LYS A 43 -7.69 8.31 -1.10
CA LYS A 43 -7.47 9.74 -0.87
C LYS A 43 -7.23 10.06 0.61
N ALA A 44 -8.00 9.46 1.51
CA ALA A 44 -7.82 9.63 2.95
C ALA A 44 -6.42 9.20 3.44
N LYS A 45 -5.86 8.12 2.87
CA LYS A 45 -4.51 7.66 3.22
C LYS A 45 -3.42 8.56 2.63
N LEU A 46 -3.65 9.11 1.44
CA LEU A 46 -2.81 10.15 0.85
C LEU A 46 -2.83 11.44 1.68
N GLU A 47 -4.01 11.91 2.11
CA GLU A 47 -4.17 13.10 2.95
C GLU A 47 -3.59 12.88 4.36
N ALA A 48 -3.52 11.63 4.83
CA ALA A 48 -2.82 11.29 6.06
C ALA A 48 -1.29 11.33 5.92
N MET A 49 -0.73 11.25 4.71
CA MET A 49 0.72 11.32 4.48
C MET A 49 1.23 12.74 4.70
N LYS A 50 1.72 13.01 5.90
CA LYS A 50 2.23 14.33 6.30
C LYS A 50 3.75 14.42 6.19
N TYR A 51 4.45 13.32 5.99
CA TYR A 51 5.91 13.29 5.99
C TYR A 51 6.46 12.70 4.70
N SER A 52 7.55 13.28 4.20
CA SER A 52 8.36 12.78 3.11
C SER A 52 9.79 12.55 3.60
N CYS A 53 10.45 11.51 3.09
CA CYS A 53 11.82 11.21 3.44
C CYS A 53 12.76 11.97 2.50
N GLN A 54 13.55 12.90 3.04
CA GLN A 54 14.44 13.73 2.22
C GLN A 54 15.57 12.95 1.54
N SER A 55 15.90 11.74 2.01
CA SER A 55 16.96 10.92 1.40
C SER A 55 16.49 9.93 0.34
N CYS A 56 15.26 9.42 0.42
CA CYS A 56 14.77 8.38 -0.50
C CYS A 56 13.41 8.67 -1.15
N GLY A 57 12.76 9.77 -0.80
CA GLY A 57 11.49 10.19 -1.40
C GLY A 57 10.25 9.40 -0.95
N ARG A 58 10.38 8.44 -0.02
CA ARG A 58 9.22 7.74 0.55
C ARG A 58 8.34 8.71 1.34
N VAL A 59 7.03 8.47 1.33
CA VAL A 59 6.04 9.24 2.08
C VAL A 59 5.36 8.37 3.13
N ALA A 60 5.04 8.95 4.27
CA ALA A 60 4.42 8.25 5.40
C ALA A 60 3.48 9.16 6.19
N ALA A 61 2.60 8.54 6.98
CA ALA A 61 1.67 9.26 7.84
C ALA A 61 2.37 9.76 9.11
N GLU A 62 3.35 9.00 9.62
CA GLU A 62 4.13 9.35 10.79
C GLU A 62 5.63 9.46 10.47
N SER A 63 6.33 10.31 11.20
CA SER A 63 7.75 10.58 10.98
C SER A 63 8.65 9.39 11.32
N ASP A 64 8.25 8.55 12.29
CA ASP A 64 9.00 7.36 12.74
C ASP A 64 9.06 6.26 11.66
N GLU A 65 8.14 6.27 10.70
CA GLU A 65 8.13 5.34 9.57
C GLU A 65 9.23 5.65 8.52
N LEU A 66 10.00 6.74 8.69
CA LEU A 66 10.96 7.26 7.71
C LEU A 66 12.36 7.44 8.29
N CYS A 67 13.38 7.23 7.45
CA CYS A 67 14.78 7.40 7.85
C CYS A 67 15.17 8.87 8.09
N LYS A 68 14.62 9.80 7.30
CA LYS A 68 14.85 11.25 7.36
C LYS A 68 13.56 12.02 7.09
N PRO A 69 12.59 12.01 8.03
CA PRO A 69 11.29 12.61 7.84
C PRO A 69 11.37 14.15 7.71
N ALA A 70 10.61 14.71 6.78
CA ALA A 70 10.33 16.13 6.64
C ALA A 70 8.84 16.32 6.35
N GLU A 71 8.21 17.28 7.01
CA GLU A 71 6.79 17.56 6.82
C GLU A 71 6.51 18.08 5.39
N ILE A 72 5.48 17.52 4.77
CA ILE A 72 4.93 17.95 3.49
C ILE A 72 3.86 18.98 3.83
N THR A 73 4.21 20.27 3.78
CA THR A 73 3.29 21.37 4.05
C THR A 73 2.54 21.84 2.81
#